data_AF-A0A2T4Q303-F1
#
_entry.id   AF-A0A2T4Q303-F1
#
_cell.length_a   1.000
_cell.length_b   1.000
_cell.length_c   1.000
_cell.angle_alpha   90.00
_cell.angle_beta   90.00
_cell.angle_gamma   90.00
#
_symmetry.space_group_name_H-M   'P 1'
#
loop_
_entity.id
_entity.type
_entity.pdbx_description
1 polymer ?
#
loop_
_entity_poly.entity_id
_entity_poly.type
_entity_poly.pdbx_seq_one_letter_code
_entity_poly.pdbx_strand_id
1 'polypeptide(L)'
;MYQLHFIHINDDALTLTKSQQDTIHLFLGNWINPSAQKSMSIQTGVDTNHNQYQILQIDTEHQRIKLTSEVDPQLMYILEYEDTNHIFIQTSVKDSYGTSRPIRYEKI
;
A
#
# COMPACT_ATOMS: atom_id res chain seq x y z
N MET A 1 -9.92 -18.46 9.15
CA MET A 1 -10.34 -17.69 7.97
C MET A 1 -9.58 -16.38 8.03
N TYR A 2 -9.00 -15.92 6.92
CA TYR A 2 -8.22 -14.68 6.90
C TYR A 2 -9.14 -13.46 6.73
N GLN A 3 -8.81 -12.35 7.37
CA GLN A 3 -9.43 -11.06 7.09
C GLN A 3 -8.79 -10.46 5.83
N LEU A 4 -9.58 -10.29 4.77
CA LEU A 4 -9.13 -9.71 3.50
C LEU A 4 -9.36 -8.20 3.48
N HIS A 5 -8.31 -7.45 3.14
CA HIS A 5 -8.34 -6.00 2.96
C HIS A 5 -8.03 -5.64 1.50
N PHE A 6 -8.86 -4.82 0.88
CA PHE A 6 -8.65 -4.35 -0.50
C PHE A 6 -8.00 -2.96 -0.48
N ILE A 7 -7.02 -2.76 -1.35
CA ILE A 7 -6.40 -1.48 -1.65
C ILE A 7 -6.43 -1.29 -3.16
N HIS A 8 -7.28 -0.37 -3.62
CA HIS A 8 -7.28 0.09 -5.01
C HIS A 8 -6.57 1.43 -5.08
N ILE A 9 -5.36 1.42 -5.64
CA ILE A 9 -4.53 2.61 -5.78
C ILE A 9 -5.08 3.44 -6.95
N ASN A 10 -5.44 4.69 -6.66
CA ASN A 10 -5.83 5.67 -7.67
C ASN A 10 -4.55 6.34 -8.24
N ASP A 11 -4.19 5.99 -9.47
CA ASP A 11 -3.04 6.52 -10.20
C ASP A 11 -3.42 7.42 -11.40
N ASP A 12 -4.72 7.63 -11.67
CA ASP A 12 -5.23 8.40 -12.82
C ASP A 12 -4.92 9.90 -12.77
N ALA A 13 -4.74 10.47 -11.58
CA ALA A 13 -4.54 11.91 -11.40
C ALA A 13 -3.08 12.36 -11.55
N LEU A 14 -2.12 11.43 -11.68
CA LEU A 14 -0.69 11.73 -11.60
C LEU A 14 0.00 11.48 -12.94
N THR A 15 0.70 12.51 -13.45
CA THR A 15 1.72 12.32 -14.49
C THR A 15 2.96 11.65 -13.88
N LEU A 16 2.82 10.37 -13.56
CA LEU A 16 3.88 9.55 -12.97
C LEU A 16 5.02 9.35 -13.96
N THR A 17 6.25 9.50 -13.49
CA THR A 17 7.43 9.07 -14.25
C THR A 17 7.48 7.55 -14.35
N LYS A 18 8.24 7.02 -15.32
CA LYS A 18 8.41 5.57 -15.48
C LYS A 18 8.94 4.90 -14.20
N SER A 19 9.91 5.52 -13.53
CA SER A 19 10.47 5.02 -12.26
C SER A 19 9.40 4.95 -11.14
N GLN A 20 8.51 5.94 -11.07
CA GLN A 20 7.41 5.94 -10.11
C GLN A 20 6.38 4.85 -10.41
N GLN A 21 6.02 4.67 -11.69
CA GLN A 21 5.16 3.58 -12.11
C GLN A 21 5.78 2.23 -11.75
N ASP A 22 7.04 2.01 -12.10
CA ASP A 22 7.75 0.76 -11.81
C ASP A 22 7.80 0.49 -10.30
N THR A 23 7.96 1.53 -9.48
CA THR A 23 7.91 1.43 -8.01
C THR A 23 6.53 1.00 -7.51
N ILE A 24 5.44 1.54 -8.05
CA ILE A 24 4.07 1.10 -7.69
C ILE A 24 3.86 -0.37 -8.08
N HIS A 25 4.34 -0.79 -9.26
CA HIS A 25 4.19 -2.16 -9.75
C HIS A 25 4.81 -3.21 -8.83
N LEU A 26 5.84 -2.85 -8.04
CA LEU A 26 6.45 -3.74 -7.05
C LEU A 26 5.43 -4.24 -6.00
N PHE A 27 4.40 -3.45 -5.70
CA PHE A 27 3.44 -3.72 -4.63
C PHE A 27 2.15 -4.40 -5.13
N LEU A 28 1.94 -4.49 -6.44
CA LEU A 28 0.71 -5.06 -7.01
C LEU A 28 0.66 -6.58 -6.81
N GLY A 29 -0.49 -7.07 -6.37
CA GLY A 29 -0.72 -8.49 -6.13
C GLY A 29 -1.50 -8.77 -4.86
N ASN A 30 -1.52 -10.05 -4.48
CA ASN A 30 -2.14 -10.53 -3.26
C ASN A 30 -1.04 -10.89 -2.25
N TRP A 31 -1.25 -10.48 -1.01
CA TRP A 31 -0.29 -10.54 0.07
C TRP A 31 -0.94 -11.14 1.30
N ILE A 32 -0.19 -11.91 2.09
CA ILE A 32 -0.67 -12.58 3.30
C ILE A 32 0.29 -12.35 4.45
N ASN A 33 -0.28 -12.16 5.64
CA ASN A 33 0.45 -12.30 6.90
C ASN A 33 -0.20 -13.46 7.68
N PRO A 34 0.44 -14.64 7.72
CA PRO A 34 -0.09 -15.80 8.43
C PRO A 34 -0.28 -15.56 9.93
N SER A 35 0.67 -14.87 10.56
CA SER A 35 0.67 -14.60 12.01
C SER A 35 -0.50 -13.74 12.47
N ALA A 36 -0.90 -12.77 11.66
CA ALA A 36 -2.01 -11.86 11.92
C ALA A 36 -3.34 -12.38 11.35
N GLN A 37 -3.32 -13.49 10.60
CA GLN A 37 -4.47 -14.00 9.84
C GLN A 37 -5.10 -12.91 8.94
N LYS A 38 -4.25 -12.06 8.34
CA LYS A 38 -4.67 -10.98 7.43
C LYS A 38 -4.17 -11.25 6.02
N SER A 39 -4.99 -10.92 5.03
CA SER A 39 -4.60 -10.86 3.63
C SER A 39 -4.92 -9.48 3.06
N MET A 40 -4.17 -9.09 2.05
CA MET A 40 -4.31 -7.82 1.39
C MET A 40 -4.24 -8.00 -0.12
N SER A 41 -5.17 -7.41 -0.85
CA SER A 41 -5.12 -7.34 -2.31
C SER A 41 -4.86 -5.90 -2.73
N ILE A 42 -3.75 -5.68 -3.41
CA ILE A 42 -3.30 -4.36 -3.85
C ILE A 42 -3.33 -4.35 -5.38
N GLN A 43 -4.16 -3.47 -5.95
CA GLN A 43 -4.35 -3.35 -7.39
C GLN A 43 -4.38 -1.86 -7.78
N THR A 44 -4.07 -1.55 -9.03
CA THR A 44 -4.44 -0.26 -9.65
C THR A 44 -5.83 -0.40 -10.27
N GLY A 45 -6.58 0.70 -10.35
CA GLY A 45 -7.90 0.66 -10.98
C GLY A 45 -8.61 2.00 -10.99
N VAL A 46 -9.36 2.22 -12.07
CA VAL A 46 -10.19 3.40 -12.29
C VAL A 46 -11.57 3.18 -11.66
N ASP A 47 -12.02 4.15 -10.86
CA ASP A 47 -13.41 4.31 -10.38
C ASP A 47 -14.15 3.05 -9.91
N THR A 48 -13.58 2.33 -8.95
CA THR A 48 -14.42 1.56 -8.02
C THR A 48 -14.76 2.48 -6.85
N ASN A 49 -16.04 2.82 -6.62
CA ASN A 49 -16.48 3.66 -5.47
C ASN A 49 -16.11 3.12 -4.06
N HIS A 50 -15.33 2.05 -3.95
CA HIS A 50 -15.00 1.36 -2.71
C HIS A 50 -13.50 1.05 -2.64
N ASN A 51 -12.95 1.10 -1.42
CA ASN A 51 -11.56 0.74 -1.10
C ASN A 51 -10.50 1.51 -1.90
N GLN A 52 -10.80 2.77 -2.27
CA GLN A 52 -9.86 3.64 -2.97
C GLN A 52 -8.83 4.25 -2.02
N TYR A 53 -7.60 4.26 -2.51
CA TYR A 53 -6.45 4.83 -1.82
C TYR A 53 -5.74 5.82 -2.73
N GLN A 54 -5.47 7.00 -2.20
CA GLN A 54 -4.72 8.04 -2.87
C GLN A 54 -3.24 7.92 -2.54
N ILE A 55 -2.41 8.12 -3.56
CA ILE A 55 -0.96 8.19 -3.39
C ILE A 55 -0.58 9.53 -2.78
N LEU A 56 0.07 9.50 -1.62
CA LEU A 56 0.63 10.69 -0.97
C LEU A 56 2.07 10.96 -1.40
N GLN A 57 2.87 9.90 -1.55
CA GLN A 57 4.28 9.99 -1.89
C GLN A 57 4.76 8.69 -2.52
N ILE A 58 5.63 8.81 -3.53
CA ILE A 58 6.39 7.69 -4.11
C ILE A 58 7.87 8.01 -3.92
N ASP A 59 8.57 7.13 -3.20
CA ASP A 59 9.99 7.21 -2.93
C ASP A 59 10.68 6.11 -3.74
N THR A 60 11.22 6.48 -4.89
CA THR A 60 11.87 5.54 -5.81
C THR A 60 13.26 5.13 -5.33
N GLU A 61 13.90 5.91 -4.45
CA GLU A 61 15.23 5.60 -3.90
C GLU A 61 15.16 4.47 -2.88
N HIS A 62 14.12 4.47 -2.06
CA HIS A 62 13.89 3.46 -1.01
C HIS A 62 12.83 2.43 -1.38
N GLN A 63 12.32 2.45 -2.63
CA GLN A 63 11.27 1.57 -3.13
C GLN A 63 10.08 1.51 -2.16
N ARG A 64 9.50 2.68 -1.87
CA ARG A 64 8.43 2.86 -0.88
C ARG A 64 7.30 3.71 -1.44
N ILE A 65 6.07 3.36 -1.09
CA ILE A 65 4.88 4.19 -1.37
C ILE A 65 4.12 4.52 -0.10
N LYS A 66 3.60 5.75 -0.03
CA LYS A 66 2.69 6.19 1.04
C LYS A 66 1.31 6.39 0.46
N LEU A 67 0.32 5.76 1.07
CA LEU A 67 -1.07 5.78 0.65
C LEU A 67 -1.95 6.30 1.77
N THR A 68 -3.10 6.86 1.43
CA THR A 68 -4.18 7.16 2.39
C THR A 68 -5.51 6.70 1.84
N SER A 69 -6.41 6.26 2.72
CA SER A 69 -7.76 5.88 2.32
C SER A 69 -8.60 7.12 2.04
N GLU A 70 -9.44 7.09 1.02
CA GLU A 70 -10.40 8.17 0.80
C GLU A 70 -11.47 8.26 1.91
N VAL A 71 -11.76 7.12 2.57
CA VAL A 71 -12.74 7.05 3.66
C VAL A 71 -12.15 7.49 5.00
N ASP A 72 -10.85 7.28 5.20
CA ASP A 72 -10.13 7.71 6.40
C ASP A 72 -8.80 8.38 6.02
N PRO A 73 -8.83 9.68 5.68
CA PRO A 73 -7.64 10.41 5.26
C PRO A 73 -6.59 10.61 6.36
N GLN A 74 -6.95 10.35 7.63
CA GLN A 74 -6.04 10.47 8.77
C GLN A 74 -5.09 9.26 8.86
N LEU A 75 -5.51 8.10 8.36
CA LEU A 75 -4.72 6.88 8.39
C LEU A 75 -3.84 6.76 7.14
N MET A 76 -2.54 6.81 7.34
CA MET A 76 -1.52 6.62 6.32
C MET A 76 -0.99 5.20 6.34
N TYR A 77 -0.93 4.58 5.17
CA TYR A 77 -0.24 3.31 4.94
C TYR A 77 1.12 3.59 4.31
N ILE A 78 2.15 2.91 4.78
CA ILE A 78 3.51 2.98 4.25
C ILE A 78 3.88 1.58 3.81
N LEU A 79 4.11 1.39 2.52
CA LEU A 79 4.49 0.10 1.94
C LEU A 79 5.94 0.18 1.51
N GLU A 80 6.76 -0.77 1.96
CA GLU A 80 8.18 -0.85 1.66
C GLU A 80 8.47 -2.18 0.97
N TYR A 81 9.22 -2.13 -0.12
CA TYR A 81 9.59 -3.33 -0.85
C TYR A 81 10.77 -4.02 -0.15
N GLU A 82 10.67 -5.33 0.08
CA GLU A 82 11.79 -6.16 0.55
C GLU A 82 12.38 -6.95 -0.62
N ASP A 83 11.55 -7.79 -1.24
CA ASP A 83 11.92 -8.58 -2.41
C ASP A 83 10.69 -9.00 -3.22
N THR A 84 10.87 -9.83 -4.26
CA THR A 84 9.79 -10.23 -5.19
C THR A 84 8.60 -10.93 -4.52
N ASN A 85 8.82 -11.52 -3.34
CA ASN A 85 7.84 -12.29 -2.58
C ASN A 85 7.46 -11.65 -1.25
N HIS A 86 8.08 -10.51 -0.88
CA HIS A 86 7.87 -9.90 0.42
C HIS A 86 7.80 -8.38 0.38
N ILE A 87 6.88 -7.84 1.17
CA ILE A 87 6.77 -6.40 1.44
C ILE A 87 6.57 -6.15 2.93
N PHE A 88 6.90 -4.95 3.39
CA PHE A 88 6.52 -4.47 4.71
C PHE A 88 5.41 -3.44 4.60
N ILE A 89 4.47 -3.49 5.55
CA ILE A 89 3.39 -2.52 5.68
C ILE A 89 3.43 -1.93 7.08
N GLN A 90 3.43 -0.61 7.14
CA GLN A 90 3.24 0.18 8.35
C GLN A 90 2.00 1.04 8.22
N THR A 91 1.50 1.47 9.37
CA THR A 91 0.43 2.44 9.50
C THR A 91 0.88 3.59 10.38
N SER A 92 0.53 4.80 10.00
CA SER A 92 0.79 6.02 10.76
C SER A 92 -0.46 6.87 10.77
N VAL A 93 -0.66 7.67 11.81
CA VAL A 93 -1.75 8.66 11.83
C VAL A 93 -1.16 10.03 11.51
N LYS A 94 -1.85 10.77 10.63
CA LYS A 94 -1.46 12.14 10.26
C LYS A 94 -1.50 13.04 11.50
N ASP A 95 -0.55 13.96 11.59
CA ASP A 95 -0.47 14.98 12.66
C ASP A 95 -0.46 14.40 14.10
N SER A 96 -0.06 13.13 14.24
CA SER A 96 0.04 12.41 15.51
C SER A 96 1.40 11.74 15.69
N TYR A 97 1.77 11.47 16.93
CA TYR A 97 3.00 10.76 17.27
C TYR A 97 2.69 9.26 17.39
N GLY A 98 3.11 8.48 16.41
CA GLY A 98 2.99 7.04 16.43
C GLY A 98 2.95 6.43 15.04
N THR A 99 3.98 5.65 14.72
CA THR A 99 4.02 4.81 13.52
C THR A 99 4.16 3.37 13.99
N SER A 100 3.35 2.47 13.44
CA SER A 100 3.41 1.05 13.80
C SER A 100 4.73 0.42 13.33
N ARG A 101 5.09 -0.71 13.94
CA ARG A 101 6.22 -1.51 13.48
C ARG A 101 5.94 -2.04 12.07
N PRO A 102 6.96 -2.16 11.21
CA PRO A 102 6.82 -2.84 9.92
C PRO A 102 6.27 -4.25 10.10
N ILE A 103 5.16 -4.55 9.45
CA ILE A 103 4.56 -5.89 9.40
C ILE A 103 4.88 -6.49 8.04
N ARG A 104 5.56 -7.63 8.04
CA ARG A 104 5.93 -8.36 6.83
C ARG A 104 4.72 -9.06 6.23
N TYR A 105 4.57 -9.00 4.91
CA TYR A 105 3.59 -9.79 4.16
C TYR A 105 4.30 -10.59 3.06
N GLU A 106 3.79 -11.77 2.80
CA GLU A 106 4.27 -12.73 1.80
C GLU A 106 3.33 -12.75 0.60
N LYS A 107 3.86 -12.92 -0.61
CA LYS A 107 3.06 -12.99 -1.84
C LYS A 107 2.30 -14.33 -1.92
N ILE A 108 1.06 -14.29 -2.42
CA ILE A 108 0.20 -15.47 -2.69
C ILE A 108 0.18 -15.78 -4.18
#